data_AF-A0A2S0HU73-F1
#
_entry.id   AF-A0A2S0HU73-F1
#
_cell.length_a   1.000
_cell.length_b   1.000
_cell.length_c   1.000
_cell.angle_alpha   90.00
_cell.angle_beta   90.00
_cell.angle_gamma   90.00
#
_symmetry.space_group_name_H-M   'P 1'
#
loop_
_entity.id
_entity.type
_entity.pdbx_description
1 polymer ?
#
loop_
_entity_poly.entity_id
_entity_poly.type
_entity_poly.pdbx_seq_one_letter_code
_entity_poly.pdbx_strand_id
1 'polypeptide(L)'
;MKIYNSITLAIVALLLLFTTKLKAQEQTLTINEQQMVIDSIEKKLNANYVFPEVAAKMAASIKDKLAKGDYKSIKDPHQFASTLTTDLQAVSKDKHLRVSFAPEQIAEQQQTVTPEDSIAFLNRYINSMKRDNFGFKELKIMSGNIGYLDLRSFSNVEFAGPTAVAAMNFLSNSDAIIIDLRKNGGGSPQMIQLISSYLFDSEPVHLNNFYWRPADSNTQTWTLPHVSGTRSAKTPVFVLTSGGTFSAAEEFSYNLKNLKRATLIGETTGGGAHPGGTDILTDRFTIWLPTGRAINPITNTNWEGTGVKPHIEVPADKALDVAYSKALEMLMEKSDDEEMKALYQWPLAEIKVKNNPVKLEVSSLKKFAGTYGPRKVTLENGVLFYQRDQGTKYELYPFSDHEFMLKGLKTFRIRFLSENNKVVALQGLYDNGYTDKNLRDN
;
A
#
# COMPACT_ATOMS: atom_id res chain seq x y z
N MET A 1 -33.10 60.19 -0.99
CA MET A 1 -32.16 59.18 -1.53
C MET A 1 -31.58 58.24 -0.46
N LYS A 2 -32.34 57.85 0.58
CA LYS A 2 -31.90 56.88 1.61
C LYS A 2 -32.82 55.65 1.74
N ILE A 3 -34.04 55.70 1.22
CA ILE A 3 -35.03 54.62 1.34
C ILE A 3 -34.83 53.54 0.24
N TYR A 4 -34.28 53.92 -0.93
CA TYR A 4 -34.03 53.00 -2.04
C TYR A 4 -32.84 52.04 -1.81
N ASN A 5 -31.88 52.35 -0.92
CA ASN A 5 -30.75 51.46 -0.65
C ASN A 5 -31.09 50.31 0.30
N SER A 6 -32.03 50.52 1.23
CA SER A 6 -32.42 49.49 2.22
C SER A 6 -33.30 48.39 1.60
N ILE A 7 -34.15 48.74 0.62
CA ILE A 7 -35.03 47.79 -0.07
C ILE A 7 -34.21 46.89 -1.01
N THR A 8 -33.23 47.44 -1.73
CA THR A 8 -32.38 46.68 -2.65
C THR A 8 -31.44 45.71 -1.90
N LEU A 9 -30.88 46.10 -0.75
CA LEU A 9 -30.11 45.19 0.10
C LEU A 9 -30.97 44.05 0.67
N ALA A 10 -32.21 44.35 1.08
CA ALA A 10 -33.14 43.34 1.58
C ALA A 10 -33.55 42.33 0.50
N ILE A 11 -33.76 42.78 -0.75
CA ILE A 11 -34.11 41.90 -1.89
C ILE A 11 -32.92 41.00 -2.28
N VAL A 12 -31.69 41.52 -2.29
CA VAL A 12 -30.48 40.71 -2.58
C VAL A 12 -30.22 39.69 -1.47
N ALA A 13 -30.39 40.07 -0.19
CA ALA A 13 -30.30 39.14 0.93
C ALA A 13 -31.40 38.07 0.90
N LEU A 14 -32.64 38.44 0.51
CA LEU A 14 -33.74 37.49 0.32
C LEU A 14 -33.42 36.50 -0.82
N LEU A 15 -32.93 36.98 -1.96
CA LEU A 15 -32.54 36.14 -3.11
C LEU A 15 -31.37 35.19 -2.79
N LEU A 16 -30.40 35.62 -1.97
CA LEU A 16 -29.32 34.76 -1.47
C LEU A 16 -29.84 33.71 -0.46
N LEU A 17 -30.81 34.05 0.38
CA LEU A 17 -31.48 33.12 1.30
C LEU A 17 -32.41 32.12 0.56
N PHE A 18 -33.03 32.54 -0.54
CA PHE A 18 -33.85 31.66 -1.38
C PHE A 18 -33.00 30.69 -2.20
N THR A 19 -31.87 31.13 -2.78
CA THR A 19 -30.96 30.26 -3.54
C THR A 19 -30.27 29.23 -2.65
N THR A 20 -29.90 29.59 -1.42
CA THR A 20 -29.33 28.65 -0.43
C THR A 20 -30.35 27.63 0.07
N LYS A 21 -31.61 28.03 0.30
CA LYS A 21 -32.70 27.09 0.64
C LYS A 21 -33.03 26.13 -0.50
N LEU A 22 -33.09 26.60 -1.75
CA LEU A 22 -33.33 25.75 -2.92
C LEU A 22 -32.23 24.70 -3.09
N LYS A 23 -30.96 25.09 -2.94
CA LYS A 23 -29.81 24.18 -3.03
C LYS A 23 -29.75 23.17 -1.86
N ALA A 24 -30.17 23.58 -0.66
CA ALA A 24 -30.30 22.68 0.50
C ALA A 24 -31.50 21.72 0.38
N GLN A 25 -32.58 22.15 -0.26
CA GLN A 25 -33.78 21.34 -0.50
C GLN A 25 -33.57 20.31 -1.64
N GLU A 26 -32.75 20.62 -2.65
CA GLU A 26 -32.27 19.65 -3.65
C GLU A 26 -31.40 18.53 -3.06
N GLN A 27 -30.80 18.75 -1.88
CA GLN A 27 -29.92 17.77 -1.25
C GLN A 27 -30.67 16.79 -0.33
N THR A 28 -31.83 17.15 0.20
CA THR A 28 -32.58 16.29 1.14
C THR A 28 -33.24 15.12 0.44
N LEU A 29 -33.09 13.92 1.02
CA LEU A 29 -33.64 12.69 0.46
C LEU A 29 -35.14 12.54 0.78
N THR A 30 -35.93 12.29 -0.26
CA THR A 30 -37.36 11.99 -0.16
C THR A 30 -37.64 10.49 0.03
N ILE A 31 -38.82 10.15 0.54
CA ILE A 31 -39.23 8.74 0.70
C ILE A 31 -39.33 8.04 -0.67
N ASN A 32 -39.79 8.76 -1.70
CA ASN A 32 -39.88 8.21 -3.05
C ASN A 32 -38.48 7.90 -3.63
N GLU A 33 -37.50 8.78 -3.41
CA GLU A 33 -36.11 8.51 -3.81
C GLU A 33 -35.52 7.30 -3.07
N GLN A 34 -35.79 7.16 -1.76
CA GLN A 34 -35.36 5.97 -1.00
C GLN A 34 -35.90 4.68 -1.62
N GLN A 35 -37.19 4.66 -1.99
CA GLN A 35 -37.83 3.54 -2.67
C GLN A 35 -37.16 3.24 -4.02
N MET A 36 -36.95 4.26 -4.85
CA MET A 36 -36.32 4.09 -6.17
C MET A 36 -34.89 3.52 -6.07
N VAL A 37 -34.10 3.98 -5.10
CA VAL A 37 -32.75 3.47 -4.86
C VAL A 37 -32.81 1.99 -4.46
N ILE A 38 -33.70 1.63 -3.53
CA ILE A 38 -33.84 0.25 -3.04
C ILE A 38 -34.34 -0.70 -4.15
N ASP A 39 -35.30 -0.28 -4.96
CA ASP A 39 -35.79 -1.08 -6.09
C ASP A 39 -34.70 -1.29 -7.16
N SER A 40 -33.89 -0.25 -7.41
CA SER A 40 -32.74 -0.35 -8.32
C SER A 40 -31.67 -1.31 -7.79
N ILE A 41 -31.39 -1.26 -6.48
CA ILE A 41 -30.47 -2.19 -5.81
C ILE A 41 -30.97 -3.63 -5.98
N GLU A 42 -32.23 -3.92 -5.66
CA GLU A 42 -32.81 -5.28 -5.82
C GLU A 42 -32.62 -5.78 -7.25
N LYS A 43 -33.02 -4.98 -8.24
CA LYS A 43 -32.93 -5.36 -9.66
C LYS A 43 -31.51 -5.74 -10.04
N LYS A 44 -30.52 -4.93 -9.66
CA LYS A 44 -29.11 -5.16 -10.00
C LYS A 44 -28.50 -6.32 -9.25
N LEU A 45 -28.82 -6.46 -7.95
CA LEU A 45 -28.40 -7.60 -7.15
C LEU A 45 -28.86 -8.91 -7.78
N ASN A 46 -30.16 -9.04 -8.06
CA ASN A 46 -30.74 -10.27 -8.60
C ASN A 46 -30.22 -10.61 -10.00
N ALA A 47 -29.91 -9.59 -10.82
CA ALA A 47 -29.37 -9.80 -12.16
C ALA A 47 -27.89 -10.22 -12.14
N ASN A 48 -27.07 -9.58 -11.29
CA ASN A 48 -25.62 -9.54 -11.51
C ASN A 48 -24.78 -10.01 -10.31
N TYR A 49 -25.32 -10.02 -9.08
CA TYR A 49 -24.52 -10.38 -7.90
C TYR A 49 -24.08 -11.85 -7.96
N VAL A 50 -22.81 -12.09 -7.64
CA VAL A 50 -22.18 -13.39 -7.85
C VAL A 50 -22.84 -14.57 -7.11
N PHE A 51 -23.58 -14.32 -6.02
CA PHE A 51 -24.36 -15.34 -5.28
C PHE A 51 -25.86 -15.05 -5.32
N PRO A 52 -26.65 -15.67 -6.22
CA PRO A 52 -28.07 -15.35 -6.41
C PRO A 52 -28.93 -15.48 -5.15
N GLU A 53 -28.70 -16.51 -4.33
CA GLU A 53 -29.46 -16.70 -3.08
C GLU A 53 -29.17 -15.61 -2.05
N VAL A 54 -27.93 -15.13 -1.98
CA VAL A 54 -27.53 -14.04 -1.08
C VAL A 54 -28.07 -12.71 -1.60
N ALA A 55 -28.11 -12.52 -2.93
CA ALA A 55 -28.74 -11.37 -3.59
C ALA A 55 -30.22 -11.23 -3.18
N ALA A 56 -30.98 -12.33 -3.27
CA ALA A 56 -32.38 -12.36 -2.89
C ALA A 56 -32.58 -12.03 -1.39
N LYS A 57 -31.72 -12.56 -0.51
CA LYS A 57 -31.75 -12.26 0.93
C LYS A 57 -31.45 -10.79 1.23
N MET A 58 -30.45 -10.23 0.56
CA MET A 58 -30.10 -8.80 0.68
C MET A 58 -31.26 -7.91 0.26
N ALA A 59 -31.84 -8.18 -0.92
CA ALA A 59 -32.98 -7.42 -1.44
C ALA A 59 -34.20 -7.49 -0.50
N ALA A 60 -34.54 -8.69 -0.01
CA ALA A 60 -35.62 -8.87 0.94
C ALA A 60 -35.38 -8.09 2.24
N SER A 61 -34.14 -8.10 2.76
CA SER A 61 -33.77 -7.39 3.98
C SER A 61 -33.98 -5.87 3.86
N ILE A 62 -33.48 -5.24 2.81
CA ILE A 62 -33.62 -3.78 2.65
C ILE A 62 -35.06 -3.37 2.33
N LYS A 63 -35.84 -4.22 1.64
CA LYS A 63 -37.27 -3.97 1.40
C LYS A 63 -38.11 -4.06 2.67
N ASP A 64 -37.84 -5.04 3.52
CA ASP A 64 -38.53 -5.18 4.80
C ASP A 64 -38.29 -3.96 5.71
N LYS A 65 -37.03 -3.51 5.81
CA LYS A 65 -36.66 -2.28 6.54
C LYS A 65 -37.35 -1.03 5.97
N LEU A 66 -37.43 -0.92 4.65
CA LEU A 66 -38.15 0.17 4.00
C LEU A 66 -39.65 0.16 4.35
N ALA A 67 -40.29 -1.00 4.28
CA ALA A 67 -41.71 -1.17 4.60
C ALA A 67 -42.03 -0.82 6.07
N LYS A 68 -41.14 -1.21 6.99
CA LYS A 68 -41.21 -0.84 8.42
C LYS A 68 -40.96 0.64 8.68
N GLY A 69 -40.33 1.32 7.72
CA GLY A 69 -40.04 2.74 7.78
C GLY A 69 -38.73 3.10 8.45
N ASP A 70 -37.82 2.13 8.58
CA ASP A 70 -36.52 2.28 9.25
C ASP A 70 -35.64 3.36 8.58
N TYR A 71 -35.87 3.62 7.29
CA TYR A 71 -35.15 4.66 6.54
C TYR A 71 -35.86 6.02 6.52
N LYS A 72 -37.14 6.13 6.94
CA LYS A 72 -37.98 7.34 6.72
C LYS A 72 -37.38 8.61 7.33
N SER A 73 -36.68 8.49 8.46
CA SER A 73 -36.05 9.60 9.18
C SER A 73 -34.70 10.04 8.58
N ILE A 74 -34.07 9.21 7.74
CA ILE A 74 -32.76 9.49 7.15
C ILE A 74 -32.91 10.47 5.98
N LYS A 75 -32.61 11.75 6.21
CA LYS A 75 -32.70 12.81 5.19
C LYS A 75 -31.38 13.12 4.48
N ASP A 76 -30.26 12.76 5.10
CA ASP A 76 -28.93 12.90 4.50
C ASP A 76 -28.66 11.72 3.54
N PRO A 77 -28.44 11.97 2.24
CA PRO A 77 -28.17 10.91 1.28
C PRO A 77 -26.85 10.15 1.54
N HIS A 78 -25.83 10.80 2.13
CA HIS A 78 -24.60 10.09 2.51
C HIS A 78 -24.86 9.10 3.64
N GLN A 79 -25.64 9.51 4.64
CA GLN A 79 -26.08 8.62 5.72
C GLN A 79 -26.95 7.48 5.20
N PHE A 80 -27.83 7.72 4.22
CA PHE A 80 -28.64 6.67 3.62
C PHE A 80 -27.79 5.64 2.87
N ALA A 81 -26.83 6.10 2.05
CA ALA A 81 -25.90 5.22 1.34
C ALA A 81 -25.05 4.34 2.28
N SER A 82 -24.52 4.92 3.37
CA SER A 82 -23.73 4.18 4.36
C SER A 82 -24.59 3.19 5.18
N THR A 83 -25.83 3.55 5.47
CA THR A 83 -26.80 2.65 6.12
C THR A 83 -27.14 1.46 5.22
N LEU A 84 -27.49 1.70 3.96
CA LEU A 84 -27.74 0.64 2.98
C LEU A 84 -26.53 -0.28 2.81
N THR A 85 -25.33 0.30 2.74
CA THR A 85 -24.08 -0.48 2.70
C THR A 85 -23.98 -1.42 3.90
N THR A 86 -24.20 -0.89 5.12
CA THR A 86 -24.12 -1.68 6.35
C THR A 86 -25.15 -2.82 6.34
N ASP A 87 -26.37 -2.54 5.92
CA ASP A 87 -27.46 -3.51 5.88
C ASP A 87 -27.21 -4.63 4.87
N LEU A 88 -26.72 -4.29 3.68
CA LEU A 88 -26.38 -5.25 2.65
C LEU A 88 -25.20 -6.13 3.10
N GLN A 89 -24.17 -5.54 3.69
CA GLN A 89 -23.01 -6.28 4.22
C GLN A 89 -23.32 -7.12 5.44
N ALA A 90 -24.31 -6.75 6.25
CA ALA A 90 -24.77 -7.58 7.36
C ALA A 90 -25.27 -8.95 6.86
N VAL A 91 -25.85 -8.99 5.66
CA VAL A 91 -26.33 -10.22 5.00
C VAL A 91 -25.22 -10.91 4.21
N SER A 92 -24.53 -10.19 3.32
CA SER A 92 -23.55 -10.81 2.40
C SER A 92 -22.21 -11.14 3.04
N LYS A 93 -21.83 -10.41 4.11
CA LYS A 93 -20.47 -10.34 4.66
C LYS A 93 -19.40 -9.86 3.66
N ASP A 94 -19.83 -9.39 2.49
CA ASP A 94 -18.98 -8.99 1.38
C ASP A 94 -18.52 -7.53 1.55
N LYS A 95 -17.22 -7.34 1.81
CA LYS A 95 -16.66 -6.02 2.11
C LYS A 95 -16.50 -5.13 0.86
N HIS A 96 -16.64 -5.67 -0.34
CA HIS A 96 -16.58 -4.89 -1.58
C HIS A 96 -17.89 -4.20 -1.91
N LEU A 97 -19.02 -4.77 -1.49
CA LEU A 97 -20.34 -4.20 -1.79
C LEU A 97 -20.53 -2.85 -1.07
N ARG A 98 -20.65 -1.76 -1.84
CA ARG A 98 -20.78 -0.38 -1.31
C ARG A 98 -21.83 0.40 -2.08
N VAL A 99 -22.71 1.10 -1.39
CA VAL A 99 -23.61 2.10 -1.96
C VAL A 99 -23.03 3.47 -1.70
N SER A 100 -23.01 4.33 -2.72
CA SER A 100 -22.43 5.66 -2.66
C SER A 100 -23.40 6.71 -3.17
N PHE A 101 -23.45 7.86 -2.50
CA PHE A 101 -24.04 9.08 -3.05
C PHE A 101 -22.99 9.81 -3.89
N ALA A 102 -23.19 9.87 -5.20
CA ALA A 102 -22.20 10.35 -6.16
C ALA A 102 -22.82 11.10 -7.37
N PRO A 103 -23.68 12.11 -7.14
CA PRO A 103 -24.39 12.81 -8.21
C PRO A 103 -23.45 13.52 -9.20
N GLU A 104 -22.33 14.06 -8.73
CA GLU A 104 -21.35 14.73 -9.59
C GLU A 104 -20.67 13.75 -10.56
N GLN A 105 -20.28 12.57 -10.06
CA GLN A 105 -19.70 11.50 -10.88
C GLN A 105 -20.70 11.01 -11.94
N ILE A 106 -21.96 10.85 -11.55
CA ILE A 106 -23.03 10.41 -12.46
C ILE A 106 -23.29 11.48 -13.52
N ALA A 107 -23.38 12.75 -13.12
CA ALA A 107 -23.57 13.87 -14.05
C ALA A 107 -22.38 13.98 -15.03
N GLU A 108 -21.15 13.82 -14.56
CA GLU A 108 -19.96 13.80 -15.43
C GLU A 108 -20.03 12.64 -16.43
N GLN A 109 -20.41 11.44 -15.99
CA GLN A 109 -20.60 10.27 -16.87
C GLN A 109 -21.78 10.42 -17.84
N GLN A 110 -22.82 11.15 -17.47
CA GLN A 110 -23.95 11.46 -18.36
C GLN A 110 -23.61 12.56 -19.37
N GLN A 111 -22.65 13.43 -19.04
CA GLN A 111 -22.13 14.46 -19.95
C GLN A 111 -21.10 13.92 -20.94
N THR A 112 -20.54 12.72 -20.73
CA THR A 112 -19.70 12.05 -21.74
C THR A 112 -20.55 11.47 -22.87
N VAL A 113 -21.03 12.33 -23.76
CA VAL A 113 -21.91 11.96 -24.89
C VAL A 113 -21.19 11.93 -26.23
N THR A 114 -20.09 12.66 -26.38
CA THR A 114 -19.26 12.65 -27.59
C THR A 114 -17.96 11.85 -27.41
N PRO A 115 -17.32 11.41 -28.52
CA PRO A 115 -15.96 10.87 -28.46
C PRO A 115 -14.97 11.84 -27.80
N GLU A 116 -15.09 13.14 -28.07
CA GLU A 116 -14.25 14.19 -27.48
C GLU A 116 -14.42 14.27 -25.96
N ASP A 117 -15.67 14.22 -25.46
CA ASP A 117 -15.95 14.19 -24.02
C ASP A 117 -15.39 12.94 -23.35
N SER A 118 -15.51 11.79 -24.02
CA SER A 118 -14.98 10.52 -23.55
C SER A 118 -13.45 10.55 -23.42
N ILE A 119 -12.76 11.15 -24.41
CA ILE A 119 -11.32 11.37 -24.38
C ILE A 119 -10.95 12.33 -23.24
N ALA A 120 -11.70 13.43 -23.06
CA ALA A 120 -11.45 14.39 -22.01
C ALA A 120 -11.61 13.77 -20.61
N PHE A 121 -12.66 12.97 -20.40
CA PHE A 121 -12.89 12.23 -19.16
C PHE A 121 -11.77 11.22 -18.88
N LEU A 122 -11.43 10.39 -19.88
CA LEU A 122 -10.34 9.42 -19.77
C LEU A 122 -9.01 10.10 -19.45
N ASN A 123 -8.72 11.24 -20.09
CA ASN A 123 -7.52 12.03 -19.81
C ASN A 123 -7.52 12.58 -18.38
N ARG A 124 -8.64 13.08 -17.85
CA ARG A 124 -8.73 13.51 -16.44
C ARG A 124 -8.43 12.36 -15.49
N TYR A 125 -9.04 11.21 -15.73
CA TYR A 125 -8.82 9.98 -14.95
C TYR A 125 -7.35 9.54 -14.97
N ILE A 126 -6.76 9.43 -16.17
CA ILE A 126 -5.34 9.08 -16.35
C ILE A 126 -4.42 10.11 -15.68
N ASN A 127 -4.69 11.40 -15.83
CA ASN A 127 -3.88 12.45 -15.22
C ASN A 127 -3.92 12.39 -13.69
N SER A 128 -5.05 11.98 -13.10
CA SER A 128 -5.13 11.73 -11.67
C SER A 128 -4.24 10.57 -11.24
N MET A 129 -4.29 9.44 -11.95
CA MET A 129 -3.39 8.31 -11.67
C MET A 129 -1.92 8.66 -11.90
N LYS A 130 -1.59 9.44 -12.93
CA LYS A 130 -0.23 9.93 -13.19
C LYS A 130 0.32 10.76 -12.03
N ARG A 131 -0.48 11.65 -11.42
CA ARG A 131 -0.07 12.41 -10.22
C ARG A 131 0.24 11.50 -9.04
N ASP A 132 -0.45 10.38 -8.94
CA ASP A 132 -0.17 9.34 -7.96
C ASP A 132 0.98 8.40 -8.36
N ASN A 133 1.62 8.63 -9.51
CA ASN A 133 2.57 7.73 -10.16
C ASN A 133 2.02 6.28 -10.28
N PHE A 134 0.73 6.17 -10.55
CA PHE A 134 0.00 4.91 -10.69
C PHE A 134 0.09 3.99 -9.47
N GLY A 135 0.39 4.54 -8.28
CA GLY A 135 0.59 3.79 -7.04
C GLY A 135 2.04 3.37 -6.77
N PHE A 136 2.99 3.60 -7.68
CA PHE A 136 4.41 3.31 -7.46
C PHE A 136 5.06 4.46 -6.67
N LYS A 137 5.17 4.31 -5.35
CA LYS A 137 5.54 5.42 -4.45
C LYS A 137 7.00 5.51 -4.10
N GLU A 138 7.69 4.38 -4.05
CA GLU A 138 9.11 4.33 -3.71
C GLU A 138 9.75 3.13 -4.38
N LEU A 139 10.93 3.35 -4.96
CA LEU A 139 11.82 2.35 -5.53
C LEU A 139 13.21 2.62 -4.96
N LYS A 140 13.84 1.60 -4.36
CA LYS A 140 15.21 1.73 -3.84
C LYS A 140 15.94 0.40 -3.86
N ILE A 141 17.26 0.49 -3.99
CA ILE A 141 18.18 -0.59 -3.63
C ILE A 141 18.68 -0.29 -2.22
N MET A 142 18.27 -1.10 -1.26
CA MET A 142 18.70 -1.02 0.12
C MET A 142 20.09 -1.66 0.28
N SER A 143 20.81 -1.31 1.35
CA SER A 143 22.10 -1.91 1.68
C SER A 143 22.01 -3.45 1.68
N GLY A 144 23.09 -4.12 1.27
CA GLY A 144 23.03 -5.57 1.03
C GLY A 144 22.30 -5.95 -0.26
N ASN A 145 22.18 -5.03 -1.21
CA ASN A 145 21.57 -5.22 -2.54
C ASN A 145 20.11 -5.73 -2.51
N ILE A 146 19.29 -5.20 -1.58
CA ILE A 146 17.89 -5.60 -1.43
C ILE A 146 16.99 -4.59 -2.15
N GLY A 147 16.30 -5.03 -3.19
CA GLY A 147 15.34 -4.22 -3.92
C GLY A 147 14.06 -4.02 -3.11
N TYR A 148 13.53 -2.81 -3.10
CA TYR A 148 12.28 -2.47 -2.41
C TYR A 148 11.34 -1.67 -3.32
N LEU A 149 10.06 -2.05 -3.29
CA LEU A 149 8.96 -1.38 -3.99
C LEU A 149 7.81 -1.08 -3.03
N ASP A 150 7.47 0.20 -2.83
CA ASP A 150 6.19 0.64 -2.21
C ASP A 150 5.14 0.77 -3.31
N LEU A 151 4.25 -0.22 -3.42
CA LEU A 151 3.19 -0.29 -4.42
C LEU A 151 1.83 -0.14 -3.74
N ARG A 152 1.13 0.96 -3.99
CA ARG A 152 -0.13 1.33 -3.32
C ARG A 152 -1.39 1.12 -4.17
N SER A 153 -1.24 0.78 -5.44
CA SER A 153 -2.35 0.44 -6.32
C SER A 153 -1.88 -0.44 -7.47
N PHE A 154 -2.70 -1.42 -7.86
CA PHE A 154 -2.54 -2.16 -9.11
C PHE A 154 -3.23 -1.38 -10.24
N SER A 155 -2.66 -0.28 -10.70
CA SER A 155 -3.30 0.55 -11.74
C SER A 155 -3.39 -0.18 -13.10
N ASN A 156 -4.33 0.22 -13.96
CA ASN A 156 -4.51 -0.40 -15.28
C ASN A 156 -3.22 -0.33 -16.12
N VAL A 157 -2.79 -1.48 -16.64
CA VAL A 157 -1.55 -1.66 -17.44
C VAL A 157 -1.52 -0.85 -18.72
N GLU A 158 -2.68 -0.51 -19.30
CA GLU A 158 -2.76 0.33 -20.51
C GLU A 158 -2.02 1.66 -20.32
N PHE A 159 -2.08 2.23 -19.11
CA PHE A 159 -1.46 3.52 -18.80
C PHE A 159 -0.26 3.38 -17.85
N ALA A 160 -0.30 2.41 -16.94
CA ALA A 160 0.72 2.21 -15.91
C ALA A 160 1.80 1.18 -16.28
N GLY A 161 1.64 0.46 -17.40
CA GLY A 161 2.56 -0.57 -17.86
C GLY A 161 4.01 -0.10 -17.95
N PRO A 162 4.31 1.04 -18.60
CA PRO A 162 5.67 1.56 -18.67
C PRO A 162 6.30 1.83 -17.28
N THR A 163 5.53 2.34 -16.32
CA THR A 163 6.00 2.55 -14.95
C THR A 163 6.31 1.22 -14.26
N ALA A 164 5.48 0.21 -14.44
CA ALA A 164 5.72 -1.13 -13.91
C ALA A 164 6.97 -1.79 -14.53
N VAL A 165 7.15 -1.68 -15.85
CA VAL A 165 8.34 -2.17 -16.56
C VAL A 165 9.61 -1.49 -16.02
N ALA A 166 9.59 -0.17 -15.86
CA ALA A 166 10.73 0.57 -15.30
C ALA A 166 11.04 0.15 -13.86
N ALA A 167 10.01 -0.03 -13.03
CA ALA A 167 10.14 -0.49 -11.65
C ALA A 167 10.78 -1.89 -11.57
N MET A 168 10.28 -2.84 -12.37
CA MET A 168 10.81 -4.22 -12.35
C MET A 168 12.23 -4.30 -12.92
N ASN A 169 12.56 -3.50 -13.94
CA ASN A 169 13.93 -3.41 -14.46
C ASN A 169 14.89 -2.76 -13.47
N PHE A 170 14.45 -1.74 -12.72
CA PHE A 170 15.26 -1.13 -11.67
C PHE A 170 15.65 -2.14 -10.59
N LEU A 171 14.75 -3.08 -10.29
CA LEU A 171 14.95 -4.10 -9.26
C LEU A 171 15.67 -5.36 -9.75
N SER A 172 15.88 -5.53 -11.06
CA SER A 172 16.28 -6.83 -11.64
C SER A 172 17.66 -7.34 -11.22
N ASN A 173 18.52 -6.44 -10.72
CA ASN A 173 19.87 -6.77 -10.27
C ASN A 173 19.96 -6.93 -8.75
N SER A 174 18.83 -6.94 -8.05
CA SER A 174 18.79 -7.11 -6.59
C SER A 174 18.95 -8.58 -6.22
N ASP A 175 19.62 -8.84 -5.10
CA ASP A 175 19.79 -10.20 -4.57
C ASP A 175 18.51 -10.73 -3.92
N ALA A 176 17.63 -9.84 -3.44
CA ALA A 176 16.26 -10.15 -3.03
C ALA A 176 15.35 -8.94 -3.31
N ILE A 177 14.04 -9.18 -3.42
CA ILE A 177 13.04 -8.14 -3.66
C ILE A 177 11.98 -8.14 -2.54
N ILE A 178 11.68 -6.97 -2.01
CA ILE A 178 10.59 -6.71 -1.07
C ILE A 178 9.52 -5.87 -1.77
N ILE A 179 8.30 -6.38 -1.86
CA ILE A 179 7.13 -5.67 -2.39
C ILE A 179 6.22 -5.31 -1.22
N ASP A 180 6.05 -4.01 -0.96
CA ASP A 180 5.22 -3.51 0.12
C ASP A 180 3.80 -3.20 -0.36
N LEU A 181 2.84 -3.98 0.14
CA LEU A 181 1.41 -3.84 -0.15
C LEU A 181 0.62 -3.41 1.09
N ARG A 182 1.28 -2.98 2.18
CA ARG A 182 0.64 -2.60 3.44
C ARG A 182 -0.35 -1.44 3.30
N LYS A 183 -0.26 -0.65 2.23
CA LYS A 183 -1.15 0.48 1.93
C LYS A 183 -1.87 0.31 0.58
N ASN A 184 -2.00 -0.92 0.09
CA ASN A 184 -2.54 -1.21 -1.23
C ASN A 184 -3.96 -1.77 -1.16
N GLY A 185 -4.93 -0.99 -1.65
CA GLY A 185 -6.35 -1.38 -1.68
C GLY A 185 -6.76 -2.23 -2.89
N GLY A 186 -5.82 -2.59 -3.76
CA GLY A 186 -6.05 -3.42 -4.93
C GLY A 186 -6.01 -2.64 -6.24
N GLY A 187 -6.88 -3.01 -7.18
CA GLY A 187 -6.89 -2.47 -8.55
C GLY A 187 -7.15 -3.55 -9.61
N SER A 188 -6.38 -3.47 -10.69
CA SER A 188 -6.50 -4.24 -11.92
C SER A 188 -5.76 -5.59 -11.85
N PRO A 189 -6.41 -6.71 -12.21
CA PRO A 189 -5.77 -8.02 -12.29
C PRO A 189 -4.72 -8.10 -13.41
N GLN A 190 -4.79 -7.24 -14.43
CA GLN A 190 -3.77 -7.18 -15.49
C GLN A 190 -2.42 -6.71 -14.94
N MET A 191 -2.40 -5.80 -13.96
CA MET A 191 -1.15 -5.38 -13.33
C MET A 191 -0.55 -6.47 -12.43
N ILE A 192 -1.40 -7.28 -11.77
CA ILE A 192 -0.96 -8.50 -11.08
C ILE A 192 -0.26 -9.43 -12.07
N GLN A 193 -0.88 -9.67 -13.23
CA GLN A 193 -0.32 -10.52 -14.28
C GLN A 193 1.05 -9.99 -14.73
N LEU A 194 1.15 -8.70 -15.03
CA LEU A 194 2.40 -8.09 -15.48
C LEU A 194 3.53 -8.22 -14.44
N ILE A 195 3.29 -7.77 -13.20
CA ILE A 195 4.31 -7.82 -12.13
C ILE A 195 4.69 -9.27 -11.81
N SER A 196 3.71 -10.18 -11.71
CA SER A 196 3.97 -11.60 -11.46
C SER A 196 4.86 -12.19 -12.55
N SER A 197 4.68 -11.80 -13.81
CA SER A 197 5.48 -12.31 -14.92
C SER A 197 6.98 -11.99 -14.76
N TYR A 198 7.36 -10.87 -14.16
CA TYR A 198 8.77 -10.59 -13.85
C TYR A 198 9.35 -11.49 -12.76
N LEU A 199 8.51 -12.14 -11.95
CA LEU A 199 8.93 -12.97 -10.82
C LEU A 199 9.03 -14.45 -11.20
N PHE A 200 8.59 -14.87 -12.37
CA PHE A 200 8.69 -16.25 -12.85
C PHE A 200 9.52 -16.34 -14.13
N ASP A 201 9.98 -17.55 -14.47
CA ASP A 201 10.56 -17.85 -15.77
C ASP A 201 9.53 -17.66 -16.90
N SER A 202 9.94 -17.80 -18.16
CA SER A 202 9.06 -17.62 -19.32
C SER A 202 7.99 -18.70 -19.49
N GLU A 203 8.11 -19.82 -18.77
CA GLU A 203 7.08 -20.86 -18.76
C GLU A 203 5.80 -20.30 -18.09
N PRO A 204 4.63 -20.37 -18.76
CA PRO A 204 3.39 -19.84 -18.20
C PRO A 204 2.99 -20.53 -16.89
N VAL A 205 2.69 -19.72 -15.87
CA VAL A 205 2.22 -20.16 -14.56
C VAL A 205 0.78 -19.71 -14.38
N HIS A 206 -0.10 -20.63 -14.01
CA HIS A 206 -1.51 -20.34 -13.72
C HIS A 206 -1.63 -19.51 -12.45
N LEU A 207 -2.08 -18.27 -12.57
CA LEU A 207 -2.23 -17.36 -11.44
C LEU A 207 -3.58 -17.56 -10.75
N ASN A 208 -4.68 -17.47 -11.50
CA ASN A 208 -6.01 -17.51 -10.92
C ASN A 208 -7.10 -17.92 -11.92
N ASN A 209 -8.26 -18.30 -11.40
CA ASN A 209 -9.51 -18.39 -12.17
C ASN A 209 -10.54 -17.40 -11.60
N PHE A 210 -11.49 -17.01 -12.44
CA PHE A 210 -12.63 -16.21 -12.04
C PHE A 210 -13.90 -16.76 -12.64
N TYR A 211 -14.94 -16.88 -11.83
CA TYR A 211 -16.31 -17.06 -12.31
C TYR A 211 -16.99 -15.69 -12.37
N TRP A 212 -17.67 -15.40 -13.49
CA TRP A 212 -18.41 -14.16 -13.72
C TRP A 212 -19.89 -14.44 -13.90
N ARG A 213 -20.71 -13.92 -12.99
CA ARG A 213 -22.15 -14.17 -12.97
C ARG A 213 -22.90 -13.60 -14.17
N PRO A 214 -22.64 -12.36 -14.65
CA PRO A 214 -23.43 -11.80 -15.76
C PRO A 214 -23.27 -12.57 -17.07
N ALA A 215 -22.05 -13.05 -17.35
CA ALA A 215 -21.72 -13.80 -18.57
C ALA A 215 -21.82 -15.32 -18.40
N ASP A 216 -22.08 -15.80 -17.19
CA ASP A 216 -22.03 -17.20 -16.78
C ASP A 216 -20.79 -17.94 -17.32
N SER A 217 -19.63 -17.35 -17.10
CA SER A 217 -18.39 -17.81 -17.71
C SER A 217 -17.22 -17.86 -16.74
N ASN A 218 -16.23 -18.67 -17.07
CA ASN A 218 -14.97 -18.73 -16.35
C ASN A 218 -13.85 -18.11 -17.20
N THR A 219 -12.99 -17.34 -16.55
CA THR A 219 -11.76 -16.80 -17.15
C THR A 219 -10.56 -17.19 -16.32
N GLN A 220 -9.37 -17.20 -16.93
CA GLN A 220 -8.12 -17.52 -16.27
C GLN A 220 -7.09 -16.42 -16.46
N THR A 221 -6.20 -16.28 -15.50
CA THR A 221 -5.01 -15.42 -15.60
C THR A 221 -3.75 -16.26 -15.49
N TRP A 222 -2.79 -16.00 -16.39
CA TRP A 222 -1.53 -16.73 -16.50
C TRP A 222 -0.37 -15.74 -16.60
N THR A 223 0.83 -16.05 -16.12
CA THR A 223 1.99 -15.22 -16.42
C THR A 223 2.22 -15.11 -17.93
N LEU A 224 2.77 -13.97 -18.36
CA LEU A 224 3.06 -13.71 -19.76
C LEU A 224 4.31 -14.48 -20.19
N PRO A 225 4.33 -15.09 -21.39
CA PRO A 225 5.53 -15.77 -21.91
C PRO A 225 6.67 -14.78 -22.20
N HIS A 226 6.34 -13.51 -22.47
CA HIS A 226 7.30 -12.44 -22.69
C HIS A 226 6.96 -11.19 -21.85
N VAL A 227 8.02 -10.55 -21.34
CA VAL A 227 7.98 -9.21 -20.75
C VAL A 227 9.17 -8.43 -21.26
N SER A 228 9.04 -7.11 -21.37
CA SER A 228 10.18 -6.24 -21.71
C SER A 228 11.16 -6.16 -20.54
N GLY A 229 12.46 -6.36 -20.80
CA GLY A 229 13.50 -6.29 -19.78
C GLY A 229 13.78 -7.63 -19.09
N THR A 230 14.26 -7.59 -17.85
CA THR A 230 14.88 -8.76 -17.20
C THR A 230 13.97 -9.39 -16.15
N ARG A 231 13.81 -10.71 -16.20
CA ARG A 231 13.09 -11.49 -15.18
C ARG A 231 13.95 -11.75 -13.96
N SER A 232 13.34 -11.70 -12.79
CA SER A 232 13.91 -12.02 -11.47
C SER A 232 13.39 -13.37 -10.96
N ALA A 233 13.37 -14.38 -11.82
CA ALA A 233 12.69 -15.66 -11.56
C ALA A 233 13.24 -16.41 -10.32
N LYS A 234 14.56 -16.34 -10.13
CA LYS A 234 15.29 -17.02 -9.03
C LYS A 234 15.49 -16.13 -7.80
N THR A 235 15.25 -14.83 -7.92
CA THR A 235 15.45 -13.85 -6.85
C THR A 235 14.42 -14.08 -5.73
N PRO A 236 14.83 -14.28 -4.46
CA PRO A 236 13.91 -14.34 -3.33
C PRO A 236 12.97 -13.13 -3.28
N VAL A 237 11.67 -13.38 -3.04
CA VAL A 237 10.65 -12.32 -2.95
C VAL A 237 9.97 -12.37 -1.60
N PHE A 238 9.82 -11.20 -0.99
CA PHE A 238 9.06 -10.97 0.22
C PHE A 238 7.92 -10.00 -0.07
N VAL A 239 6.74 -10.24 0.51
CA VAL A 239 5.57 -9.37 0.32
C VAL A 239 5.10 -8.88 1.68
N LEU A 240 4.98 -7.56 1.85
CA LEU A 240 4.50 -6.96 3.09
C LEU A 240 2.99 -6.74 3.02
N THR A 241 2.29 -7.14 4.07
CA THR A 241 0.82 -7.09 4.14
C THR A 241 0.35 -6.43 5.44
N SER A 242 -0.81 -5.78 5.40
CA SER A 242 -1.48 -5.21 6.58
C SER A 242 -2.99 -5.53 6.54
N GLY A 243 -3.72 -5.22 7.61
CA GLY A 243 -5.19 -5.24 7.60
C GLY A 243 -5.84 -4.31 6.55
N GLY A 244 -5.09 -3.34 6.00
CA GLY A 244 -5.51 -2.47 4.92
C GLY A 244 -5.19 -2.97 3.50
N THR A 245 -4.43 -4.06 3.36
CA THR A 245 -4.22 -4.73 2.06
C THR A 245 -5.53 -5.36 1.60
N PHE A 246 -6.02 -5.03 0.40
CA PHE A 246 -7.36 -5.43 -0.04
C PHE A 246 -7.43 -5.79 -1.54
N SER A 247 -8.41 -6.61 -1.93
CA SER A 247 -8.78 -6.87 -3.33
C SER A 247 -7.60 -7.42 -4.17
N ALA A 248 -7.27 -6.84 -5.31
CA ALA A 248 -6.18 -7.27 -6.19
C ALA A 248 -4.81 -7.42 -5.47
N ALA A 249 -4.55 -6.65 -4.40
CA ALA A 249 -3.33 -6.81 -3.62
C ALA A 249 -3.33 -8.11 -2.79
N GLU A 250 -4.50 -8.54 -2.36
CA GLU A 250 -4.70 -9.84 -1.73
C GLU A 250 -4.59 -10.96 -2.75
N GLU A 251 -5.13 -10.79 -3.97
CA GLU A 251 -4.94 -11.75 -5.05
C GLU A 251 -3.45 -11.99 -5.34
N PHE A 252 -2.68 -10.91 -5.53
CA PHE A 252 -1.24 -11.01 -5.77
C PHE A 252 -0.54 -11.76 -4.63
N SER A 253 -0.87 -11.40 -3.38
CA SER A 253 -0.31 -12.03 -2.18
C SER A 253 -0.69 -13.52 -2.09
N TYR A 254 -1.96 -13.85 -2.33
CA TYR A 254 -2.49 -15.20 -2.27
C TYR A 254 -1.92 -16.10 -3.37
N ASN A 255 -1.81 -15.59 -4.59
CA ASN A 255 -1.22 -16.31 -5.72
C ASN A 255 0.24 -16.63 -5.42
N LEU A 256 1.06 -15.63 -5.07
CA LEU A 256 2.49 -15.87 -4.79
C LEU A 256 2.73 -16.74 -3.56
N LYS A 257 1.88 -16.65 -2.55
CA LYS A 257 1.92 -17.56 -1.38
C LYS A 257 1.69 -19.01 -1.80
N ASN A 258 0.60 -19.29 -2.52
CA ASN A 258 0.22 -20.66 -2.86
C ASN A 258 1.12 -21.26 -3.95
N LEU A 259 1.67 -20.43 -4.84
CA LEU A 259 2.73 -20.81 -5.78
C LEU A 259 4.10 -20.98 -5.12
N LYS A 260 4.22 -20.78 -3.79
CA LYS A 260 5.46 -20.82 -3.01
C LYS A 260 6.55 -19.89 -3.57
N ARG A 261 6.14 -18.80 -4.20
CA ARG A 261 7.04 -17.84 -4.85
C ARG A 261 7.52 -16.74 -3.91
N ALA A 262 6.71 -16.36 -2.92
CA ALA A 262 7.04 -15.28 -2.01
C ALA A 262 6.76 -15.60 -0.54
N THR A 263 7.57 -15.03 0.35
CA THR A 263 7.31 -15.05 1.79
C THR A 263 6.54 -13.80 2.20
N LEU A 264 5.26 -13.96 2.51
CA LEU A 264 4.41 -12.92 3.08
C LEU A 264 4.74 -12.66 4.56
N ILE A 265 4.85 -11.38 4.92
CA ILE A 265 5.20 -10.90 6.27
C ILE A 265 4.29 -9.72 6.63
N GLY A 266 3.76 -9.69 7.85
CA GLY A 266 2.92 -8.59 8.34
C GLY A 266 1.65 -9.08 9.01
N GLU A 267 0.52 -8.47 8.68
CA GLU A 267 -0.80 -8.80 9.27
C GLU A 267 -1.67 -9.55 8.25
N THR A 268 -2.72 -10.21 8.75
CA THR A 268 -3.76 -10.78 7.88
C THR A 268 -4.50 -9.65 7.14
N THR A 269 -4.72 -9.84 5.84
CA THR A 269 -5.32 -8.84 4.96
C THR A 269 -6.84 -8.68 5.14
N GLY A 270 -7.44 -7.70 4.46
CA GLY A 270 -8.82 -7.26 4.72
C GLY A 270 -9.93 -8.25 4.34
N GLY A 271 -9.67 -9.19 3.45
CA GLY A 271 -10.55 -10.30 3.08
C GLY A 271 -11.61 -9.96 2.03
N GLY A 272 -11.22 -9.31 0.93
CA GLY A 272 -12.10 -9.07 -0.22
C GLY A 272 -11.61 -9.77 -1.47
N ALA A 273 -12.31 -10.79 -1.94
CA ALA A 273 -11.95 -11.63 -3.09
C ALA A 273 -12.91 -11.56 -4.27
N HIS A 274 -13.99 -10.78 -4.18
CA HIS A 274 -15.01 -10.71 -5.23
C HIS A 274 -14.80 -9.50 -6.14
N PRO A 275 -14.32 -9.68 -7.39
CA PRO A 275 -14.26 -8.59 -8.35
C PRO A 275 -15.65 -8.13 -8.79
N GLY A 276 -15.71 -6.91 -9.31
CA GLY A 276 -16.96 -6.25 -9.64
C GLY A 276 -16.72 -4.88 -10.25
N GLY A 277 -17.76 -4.07 -10.26
CA GLY A 277 -17.71 -2.74 -10.83
C GLY A 277 -18.77 -1.82 -10.28
N THR A 278 -18.62 -0.53 -10.57
CA THR A 278 -19.59 0.49 -10.20
C THR A 278 -20.73 0.51 -11.20
N ASP A 279 -21.95 0.54 -10.68
CA ASP A 279 -23.19 0.56 -11.43
C ASP A 279 -24.08 1.72 -10.94
N ILE A 280 -24.72 2.43 -11.86
CA ILE A 280 -25.60 3.56 -11.52
C ILE A 280 -26.94 3.05 -10.99
N LEU A 281 -27.37 3.47 -9.80
CA LEU A 281 -28.67 3.12 -9.21
C LEU A 281 -29.76 4.10 -9.63
N THR A 282 -29.48 5.39 -9.45
CA THR A 282 -30.32 6.54 -9.86
C THR A 282 -29.39 7.65 -10.36
N ASP A 283 -29.92 8.82 -10.69
CA ASP A 283 -29.15 10.04 -11.00
C ASP A 283 -28.22 10.53 -9.85
N ARG A 284 -28.40 10.01 -8.63
CA ARG A 284 -27.67 10.46 -7.43
C ARG A 284 -26.88 9.37 -6.73
N PHE A 285 -27.19 8.09 -6.97
CA PHE A 285 -26.60 6.96 -6.24
C PHE A 285 -25.95 5.94 -7.17
N THR A 286 -24.86 5.33 -6.71
CA THR A 286 -24.19 4.20 -7.35
C THR A 286 -24.03 3.03 -6.39
N ILE A 287 -23.79 1.84 -6.93
CA ILE A 287 -23.40 0.65 -6.17
C ILE A 287 -22.13 0.07 -6.77
N TRP A 288 -21.14 -0.24 -5.92
CA TRP A 288 -20.08 -1.16 -6.28
C TRP A 288 -20.60 -2.57 -6.08
N LEU A 289 -20.76 -3.31 -7.17
CA LEU A 289 -21.44 -4.59 -7.22
C LEU A 289 -20.45 -5.72 -7.53
N PRO A 290 -20.23 -6.67 -6.59
CA PRO A 290 -19.45 -7.86 -6.86
C PRO A 290 -20.16 -8.77 -7.86
N THR A 291 -19.59 -8.94 -9.05
CA THR A 291 -20.17 -9.72 -10.16
C THR A 291 -19.38 -10.98 -10.48
N GLY A 292 -18.21 -11.15 -9.86
CA GLY A 292 -17.41 -12.35 -9.99
C GLY A 292 -16.80 -12.78 -8.68
N ARG A 293 -16.16 -13.96 -8.71
CA ARG A 293 -15.40 -14.50 -7.58
C ARG A 293 -14.10 -15.11 -8.07
N ALA A 294 -13.02 -14.84 -7.36
CA ALA A 294 -11.75 -15.52 -7.57
C ALA A 294 -11.85 -16.98 -7.12
N ILE A 295 -11.15 -17.87 -7.84
CA ILE A 295 -11.02 -19.29 -7.55
C ILE A 295 -9.56 -19.69 -7.85
N ASN A 296 -8.74 -19.71 -6.81
CA ASN A 296 -7.33 -20.02 -6.96
C ASN A 296 -7.15 -21.50 -7.38
N PRO A 297 -6.32 -21.78 -8.41
CA PRO A 297 -6.20 -23.12 -8.99
C PRO A 297 -5.57 -24.17 -8.06
N ILE A 298 -4.88 -23.74 -6.99
CA ILE A 298 -4.22 -24.65 -6.04
C ILE A 298 -5.15 -24.97 -4.88
N THR A 299 -5.79 -23.94 -4.32
CA THR A 299 -6.63 -24.08 -3.12
C THR A 299 -8.09 -24.37 -3.43
N ASN A 300 -8.51 -24.21 -4.70
CA ASN A 300 -9.90 -24.34 -5.16
C ASN A 300 -10.90 -23.45 -4.40
N THR A 301 -10.41 -22.38 -3.78
CA THR A 301 -11.17 -21.39 -3.02
C THR A 301 -10.52 -20.00 -3.16
N ASN A 302 -10.89 -19.05 -2.30
CA ASN A 302 -10.32 -17.71 -2.24
C ASN A 302 -10.14 -17.20 -0.80
N TRP A 303 -9.78 -15.92 -0.66
CA TRP A 303 -9.50 -15.25 0.62
C TRP A 303 -10.67 -14.41 1.15
N GLU A 304 -11.88 -14.56 0.59
CA GLU A 304 -13.05 -13.79 1.04
C GLU A 304 -13.32 -14.01 2.53
N GLY A 305 -13.55 -12.92 3.26
CA GLY A 305 -13.93 -12.93 4.68
C GLY A 305 -12.81 -13.35 5.65
N THR A 306 -11.78 -14.04 5.18
CA THR A 306 -10.65 -14.55 5.98
C THR A 306 -9.38 -13.74 5.79
N GLY A 307 -9.20 -13.14 4.61
CA GLY A 307 -7.95 -12.51 4.22
C GLY A 307 -6.82 -13.52 3.99
N VAL A 308 -5.68 -13.01 3.57
CA VAL A 308 -4.47 -13.76 3.33
C VAL A 308 -3.62 -13.71 4.59
N LYS A 309 -3.58 -14.81 5.33
CA LYS A 309 -2.68 -14.94 6.48
C LYS A 309 -1.20 -14.93 6.01
N PRO A 310 -0.31 -14.11 6.56
CA PRO A 310 1.11 -14.12 6.22
C PRO A 310 1.82 -15.38 6.72
N HIS A 311 3.04 -15.64 6.23
CA HIS A 311 3.88 -16.73 6.77
C HIS A 311 4.50 -16.32 8.11
N ILE A 312 4.87 -15.05 8.24
CA ILE A 312 5.43 -14.46 9.46
C ILE A 312 4.50 -13.33 9.90
N GLU A 313 3.79 -13.55 11.00
CA GLU A 313 2.82 -12.62 11.54
C GLU A 313 3.50 -11.63 12.48
N VAL A 314 3.46 -10.35 12.13
CA VAL A 314 4.01 -9.22 12.89
C VAL A 314 3.15 -7.97 12.65
N PRO A 315 3.13 -6.99 13.57
CA PRO A 315 2.48 -5.71 13.31
C PRO A 315 2.98 -5.07 12.00
N ALA A 316 2.08 -4.42 11.25
CA ALA A 316 2.40 -3.90 9.92
C ALA A 316 3.59 -2.93 9.94
N ASP A 317 3.78 -2.15 11.00
CA ASP A 317 4.91 -1.23 11.15
C ASP A 317 6.27 -1.93 11.31
N LYS A 318 6.28 -3.20 11.73
CA LYS A 318 7.50 -4.04 11.87
C LYS A 318 7.81 -4.88 10.63
N ALA A 319 6.85 -5.07 9.74
CA ALA A 319 6.96 -6.01 8.62
C ALA A 319 8.20 -5.75 7.72
N LEU A 320 8.52 -4.48 7.44
CA LEU A 320 9.69 -4.15 6.60
C LEU A 320 11.01 -4.53 7.26
N ASP A 321 11.20 -4.20 8.53
CA ASP A 321 12.45 -4.52 9.24
C ASP A 321 12.64 -6.04 9.34
N VAL A 322 11.54 -6.78 9.59
CA VAL A 322 11.55 -8.25 9.64
C VAL A 322 11.85 -8.86 8.27
N ALA A 323 11.20 -8.39 7.21
CA ALA A 323 11.46 -8.88 5.85
C ALA A 323 12.90 -8.59 5.40
N TYR A 324 13.41 -7.40 5.71
CA TYR A 324 14.76 -7.02 5.38
C TYR A 324 15.80 -7.86 6.12
N SER A 325 15.63 -8.09 7.42
CA SER A 325 16.47 -9.04 8.17
C SER A 325 16.40 -10.46 7.59
N LYS A 326 15.20 -10.95 7.27
CA LYS A 326 15.03 -12.31 6.71
C LYS A 326 15.66 -12.47 5.34
N ALA A 327 15.59 -11.44 4.49
CA ALA A 327 16.25 -11.44 3.20
C ALA A 327 17.77 -11.54 3.37
N LEU A 328 18.37 -10.71 4.22
CA LEU A 328 19.81 -10.71 4.48
C LEU A 328 20.27 -12.03 5.11
N GLU A 329 19.56 -12.54 6.13
CA GLU A 329 19.85 -13.83 6.76
C GLU A 329 19.84 -14.97 5.74
N MET A 330 18.82 -15.03 4.88
CA MET A 330 18.70 -16.04 3.84
C MET A 330 19.86 -15.96 2.83
N LEU A 331 20.25 -14.75 2.41
CA LEU A 331 21.32 -14.56 1.45
C LEU A 331 22.69 -14.92 2.05
N MET A 332 22.92 -14.58 3.32
CA MET A 332 24.12 -15.01 4.04
C MET A 332 24.22 -16.52 4.18
N GLU A 333 23.13 -17.20 4.50
CA GLU A 333 23.10 -18.66 4.65
C GLU A 333 23.35 -19.39 3.32
N LYS A 334 22.91 -18.80 2.20
CA LYS A 334 23.07 -19.37 0.85
C LYS A 334 24.40 -19.03 0.18
N SER A 335 25.14 -18.05 0.69
CA SER A 335 26.40 -17.62 0.09
C SER A 335 27.56 -18.40 0.68
N ASP A 336 28.43 -18.93 -0.17
CA ASP A 336 29.75 -19.42 0.25
C ASP A 336 30.84 -18.33 0.13
N ASP A 337 30.50 -17.20 -0.51
CA ASP A 337 31.40 -16.05 -0.69
C ASP A 337 31.41 -15.17 0.57
N GLU A 338 32.61 -15.01 1.17
CA GLU A 338 32.84 -14.23 2.38
C GLU A 338 32.67 -12.71 2.17
N GLU A 339 32.96 -12.19 0.97
CA GLU A 339 32.72 -10.79 0.63
C GLU A 339 31.21 -10.49 0.62
N MET A 340 30.43 -11.39 0.01
CA MET A 340 28.97 -11.28 0.00
C MET A 340 28.37 -11.46 1.40
N LYS A 341 28.89 -12.38 2.21
CA LYS A 341 28.46 -12.50 3.62
C LYS A 341 28.72 -11.21 4.39
N ALA A 342 29.87 -10.57 4.20
CA ALA A 342 30.18 -9.29 4.84
C ALA A 342 29.23 -8.17 4.37
N LEU A 343 28.94 -8.13 3.06
CA LEU A 343 27.99 -7.19 2.45
C LEU A 343 26.59 -7.29 3.09
N TYR A 344 26.11 -8.50 3.36
CA TYR A 344 24.80 -8.72 3.99
C TYR A 344 24.82 -8.54 5.51
N GLN A 345 25.90 -8.96 6.17
CA GLN A 345 26.06 -8.85 7.62
C GLN A 345 26.09 -7.39 8.08
N TRP A 346 26.65 -6.50 7.28
CA TRP A 346 26.74 -5.07 7.59
C TRP A 346 25.36 -4.46 7.91
N PRO A 347 24.38 -4.40 6.98
CA PRO A 347 23.05 -3.87 7.28
C PRO A 347 22.27 -4.71 8.29
N LEU A 348 22.46 -6.04 8.32
CA LEU A 348 21.74 -6.90 9.28
C LEU A 348 22.04 -6.48 10.73
N ALA A 349 23.29 -6.13 11.02
CA ALA A 349 23.66 -5.69 12.35
C ALA A 349 23.04 -4.33 12.73
N GLU A 350 22.87 -3.42 11.78
CA GLU A 350 22.17 -2.14 12.01
C GLU A 350 20.70 -2.38 12.41
N ILE A 351 20.01 -3.31 11.73
CA ILE A 351 18.62 -3.65 12.05
C ILE A 351 18.52 -4.26 13.46
N LYS A 352 19.46 -5.13 13.84
CA LYS A 352 19.51 -5.75 15.17
C LYS A 352 19.63 -4.69 16.27
N VAL A 353 20.49 -3.68 16.08
CA VAL A 353 20.64 -2.55 17.04
C VAL A 353 19.42 -1.63 17.02
N LYS A 354 18.84 -1.33 15.84
CA LYS A 354 17.61 -0.55 15.76
C LYS A 354 16.48 -1.19 16.57
N ASN A 355 16.35 -2.51 16.50
CA ASN A 355 15.32 -3.27 17.23
C ASN A 355 15.67 -3.45 18.70
N ASN A 356 16.96 -3.50 19.06
CA ASN A 356 17.46 -3.61 20.43
C ASN A 356 18.55 -2.56 20.70
N PRO A 357 18.17 -1.29 20.98
CA PRO A 357 19.13 -0.21 21.11
C PRO A 357 20.09 -0.40 22.27
N VAL A 358 21.39 -0.26 22.00
CA VAL A 358 22.41 -0.26 23.04
C VAL A 358 22.35 1.07 23.80
N LYS A 359 22.23 1.00 25.13
CA LYS A 359 22.24 2.16 26.02
C LYS A 359 23.55 2.19 26.78
N LEU A 360 24.25 3.33 26.71
CA LEU A 360 25.48 3.57 27.45
C LEU A 360 25.25 4.74 28.41
N GLU A 361 25.78 4.62 29.62
CA GLU A 361 25.75 5.71 30.60
C GLU A 361 26.52 6.93 30.10
N VAL A 362 25.96 8.13 30.29
CA VAL A 362 26.58 9.40 29.83
C VAL A 362 27.98 9.60 30.42
N SER A 363 28.19 9.14 31.66
CA SER A 363 29.51 9.15 32.32
C SER A 363 30.55 8.34 31.54
N SER A 364 30.14 7.23 30.93
CA SER A 364 30.98 6.37 30.11
C SER A 364 31.29 6.96 28.74
N LEU A 365 30.45 7.86 28.21
CA LEU A 365 30.66 8.47 26.90
C LEU A 365 31.82 9.48 26.87
N LYS A 366 32.08 10.16 27.99
CA LYS A 366 33.16 11.15 28.11
C LYS A 366 34.53 10.60 27.69
N LYS A 367 34.78 9.30 27.91
CA LYS A 367 36.07 8.67 27.59
C LYS A 367 36.37 8.64 26.09
N PHE A 368 35.35 8.69 25.25
CA PHE A 368 35.45 8.66 23.78
C PHE A 368 35.70 10.03 23.16
N ALA A 369 35.35 11.12 23.84
CA ALA A 369 35.56 12.47 23.33
C ALA A 369 37.06 12.80 23.22
N GLY A 370 37.48 13.34 22.08
CA GLY A 370 38.89 13.62 21.80
C GLY A 370 39.16 13.86 20.31
N THR A 371 40.41 14.18 20.00
CA THR A 371 40.91 14.26 18.63
C THR A 371 41.71 12.99 18.32
N TYR A 372 41.55 12.49 17.11
CA TYR A 372 42.15 11.27 16.58
C TYR A 372 42.66 11.56 15.17
N GLY A 373 43.81 12.22 15.05
CA GLY A 373 44.29 12.74 13.77
C GLY A 373 43.25 13.66 13.10
N PRO A 374 42.77 13.39 11.87
CA PRO A 374 41.79 14.24 11.19
C PRO A 374 40.37 14.12 11.77
N ARG A 375 40.16 13.29 12.81
CA ARG A 375 38.83 12.99 13.34
C ARG A 375 38.65 13.61 14.71
N LYS A 376 37.51 14.23 14.93
CA LYS A 376 37.13 14.80 16.22
C LYS A 376 35.84 14.18 16.71
N VAL A 377 35.84 13.78 17.97
CA VAL A 377 34.66 13.29 18.68
C VAL A 377 34.35 14.24 19.82
N THR A 378 33.15 14.83 19.82
CA THR A 378 32.71 15.75 20.88
C THR A 378 31.51 15.17 21.62
N LEU A 379 31.37 15.51 22.90
CA LEU A 379 30.19 15.17 23.72
C LEU A 379 29.40 16.45 23.96
N GLU A 380 28.18 16.52 23.45
CA GLU A 380 27.28 17.67 23.55
C GLU A 380 25.92 17.22 24.04
N ASN A 381 25.43 17.78 25.15
CA ASN A 381 24.13 17.45 25.74
C ASN A 381 23.91 15.94 25.95
N GLY A 382 24.96 15.20 26.31
CA GLY A 382 24.91 13.75 26.54
C GLY A 382 24.98 12.88 25.27
N VAL A 383 25.18 13.49 24.10
CA VAL A 383 25.25 12.81 22.81
C VAL A 383 26.63 12.99 22.21
N LEU A 384 27.20 11.92 21.65
CA LEU A 384 28.48 11.99 20.95
C LEU A 384 28.27 12.46 19.51
N PHE A 385 29.21 13.26 19.02
CA PHE A 385 29.25 13.69 17.63
C PHE A 385 30.61 13.38 17.03
N TYR A 386 30.61 12.92 15.79
CA TYR A 386 31.80 12.69 14.97
C TYR A 386 31.91 13.76 13.90
N GLN A 387 33.12 14.27 13.68
CA GLN A 387 33.44 15.15 12.56
C GLN A 387 34.83 14.78 12.03
N ARG A 388 34.97 14.73 10.70
CA ARG A 388 36.28 14.62 10.04
C ARG A 388 36.65 15.97 9.47
N ASP A 389 37.80 16.50 9.87
CA ASP A 389 38.29 17.84 9.53
C ASP A 389 37.19 18.90 9.78
N GLN A 390 36.93 19.76 8.79
CA GLN A 390 35.83 20.73 8.80
C GLN A 390 34.55 20.21 8.10
N GLY A 391 34.44 18.89 7.92
CA GLY A 391 33.34 18.26 7.21
C GLY A 391 32.04 18.21 8.01
N THR A 392 31.07 17.45 7.51
CA THR A 392 29.78 17.24 8.16
C THR A 392 29.95 16.63 9.55
N LYS A 393 29.23 17.19 10.52
CA LYS A 393 29.14 16.67 11.88
C LYS A 393 27.98 15.69 11.97
N TYR A 394 28.25 14.48 12.44
CA TYR A 394 27.29 13.39 12.56
C TYR A 394 27.03 13.04 14.01
N GLU A 395 25.76 12.89 14.37
CA GLU A 395 25.35 12.31 15.65
C GLU A 395 25.76 10.82 15.68
N LEU A 396 26.34 10.38 16.79
CA LEU A 396 26.75 8.99 17.01
C LEU A 396 25.72 8.25 17.86
N TYR A 397 25.36 7.05 17.44
CA TYR A 397 24.50 6.15 18.21
C TYR A 397 25.25 4.84 18.51
N PRO A 398 25.15 4.32 19.76
CA PRO A 398 25.84 3.10 20.15
C PRO A 398 25.40 1.89 19.31
N PHE A 399 26.37 1.22 18.72
CA PHE A 399 26.22 -0.11 18.11
C PHE A 399 26.63 -1.21 19.09
N SER A 400 27.68 -0.94 19.87
CA SER A 400 28.13 -1.73 21.01
C SER A 400 28.65 -0.78 22.11
N ASP A 401 29.38 -1.32 23.10
CA ASP A 401 30.08 -0.55 24.12
C ASP A 401 31.28 0.24 23.59
N HIS A 402 31.80 -0.09 22.40
CA HIS A 402 32.96 0.55 21.79
C HIS A 402 32.79 0.88 20.30
N GLU A 403 31.69 0.47 19.67
CA GLU A 403 31.34 0.82 18.29
C GLU A 403 30.14 1.75 18.22
N PHE A 404 30.19 2.68 17.27
CA PHE A 404 29.13 3.64 17.03
C PHE A 404 28.87 3.76 15.54
N MET A 405 27.60 3.90 15.19
CA MET A 405 27.21 4.25 13.83
C MET A 405 26.88 5.75 13.75
N LEU A 406 26.89 6.30 12.54
CA LEU A 406 26.73 7.73 12.28
C LEU A 406 25.35 8.03 11.68
N LYS A 407 24.66 9.03 12.22
CA LYS A 407 23.26 9.29 11.85
C LYS A 407 23.21 9.89 10.45
N GLY A 408 22.59 9.16 9.53
CA GLY A 408 22.53 9.53 8.12
C GLY A 408 23.71 9.04 7.27
N LEU A 409 24.72 8.39 7.84
CA LEU A 409 25.84 7.81 7.09
C LEU A 409 25.93 6.29 7.32
N LYS A 410 25.27 5.51 6.45
CA LYS A 410 25.11 4.05 6.61
C LYS A 410 26.32 3.23 6.20
N THR A 411 27.21 3.82 5.41
CA THR A 411 28.39 3.15 4.83
C THR A 411 29.62 3.22 5.74
N PHE A 412 29.50 3.87 6.91
CA PHE A 412 30.62 4.11 7.82
C PHE A 412 30.22 3.95 9.28
N ARG A 413 31.07 3.27 10.04
CA ARG A 413 31.00 3.15 11.50
C ARG A 413 32.35 3.50 12.10
N ILE A 414 32.38 3.77 13.40
CA ILE A 414 33.62 3.96 14.14
C ILE A 414 33.71 2.96 15.29
N ARG A 415 34.93 2.51 15.56
CA ARG A 415 35.28 1.66 16.70
C ARG A 415 36.36 2.34 17.52
N PHE A 416 36.13 2.51 18.81
CA PHE A 416 37.16 2.98 19.74
C PHE A 416 38.00 1.81 20.24
N LEU A 417 39.32 1.93 20.13
CA LEU A 417 40.27 0.95 20.61
C LEU A 417 40.83 1.43 21.96
N SER A 418 40.88 0.53 22.94
CA SER A 418 41.30 0.86 24.30
C SER A 418 42.44 -0.04 24.77
N GLU A 419 43.35 0.54 25.55
CA GLU A 419 44.42 -0.16 26.27
C GLU A 419 44.34 0.26 27.74
N ASN A 420 44.38 -0.69 28.68
CA ASN A 420 44.26 -0.43 30.12
C ASN A 420 43.08 0.49 30.49
N ASN A 421 41.90 0.24 29.92
CA ASN A 421 40.67 1.05 30.07
C ASN A 421 40.75 2.50 29.57
N LYS A 422 41.83 2.89 28.88
CA LYS A 422 41.96 4.20 28.22
C LYS A 422 41.77 4.04 26.72
N VAL A 423 40.92 4.87 26.13
CA VAL A 423 40.76 4.92 24.66
C VAL A 423 42.02 5.52 24.05
N VAL A 424 42.72 4.76 23.21
CA VAL A 424 44.02 5.11 22.60
C VAL A 424 43.93 5.36 21.09
N ALA A 425 42.87 4.89 20.42
CA ALA A 425 42.70 5.10 18.99
C ALA A 425 41.23 5.02 18.57
N LEU A 426 40.96 5.53 17.37
CA LEU A 426 39.68 5.42 16.67
C LEU A 426 39.93 4.74 15.33
N GLN A 427 39.22 3.65 15.10
CA GLN A 427 39.21 2.90 13.84
C GLN A 427 37.94 3.25 13.05
N GLY A 428 38.09 3.65 11.79
CA GLY A 428 36.97 3.77 10.86
C GLY A 428 36.68 2.43 10.20
N LEU A 429 35.41 2.05 10.12
CA LEU A 429 34.93 0.81 9.51
C LEU A 429 34.05 1.18 8.33
N TYR A 430 34.32 0.63 7.16
CA TYR A 430 33.58 0.91 5.92
C TYR A 430 32.80 -0.34 5.49
N ASP A 431 31.69 -0.14 4.78
CA ASP A 431 30.79 -1.21 4.33
C ASP A 431 31.40 -2.15 3.28
N ASN A 432 32.50 -1.75 2.65
CA ASN A 432 33.32 -2.60 1.77
C ASN A 432 34.43 -3.36 2.51
N GLY A 433 34.43 -3.37 3.84
CA GLY A 433 35.44 -4.06 4.66
C GLY A 433 36.75 -3.29 4.86
N TYR A 434 36.96 -2.16 4.17
CA TYR A 434 38.12 -1.31 4.44
C TYR A 434 38.08 -0.79 5.88
N THR A 435 39.25 -0.63 6.50
CA THR A 435 39.38 0.05 7.78
C THR A 435 40.59 0.96 7.79
N ASP A 436 40.51 2.03 8.56
CA ASP A 436 41.63 2.93 8.84
C ASP A 436 41.72 3.20 10.35
N LYS A 437 42.89 3.61 10.85
CA LYS A 437 43.13 3.82 12.28
C LYS A 437 43.83 5.14 12.51
N ASN A 438 43.33 5.93 13.46
CA ASN A 438 43.99 7.14 13.95
C ASN A 438 44.21 7.03 15.45
N LEU A 439 45.45 7.27 15.90
CA LEU A 439 45.77 7.36 17.32
C LEU A 439 45.08 8.57 17.92
N ARG A 440 44.72 8.47 19.20
CA ARG A 440 44.23 9.61 19.97
C ARG A 440 45.38 10.58 20.19
N ASP A 441 45.11 11.86 19.95
CA ASP A 441 46.05 12.93 20.24
C ASP A 441 46.28 13.00 21.76
N ASN A 442 47.52 13.28 22.17
CA ASN A 442 47.94 13.29 23.57
C ASN A 442 47.24 14.37 24.41
#